data_AF-A0A2V9T3R8-F1
#
_entry.id   AF-A0A2V9T3R8-F1
#
_cell.length_a   1.000
_cell.length_b   1.000
_cell.length_c   1.000
_cell.angle_alpha   90.00
_cell.angle_beta   90.00
_cell.angle_gamma   90.00
#
_symmetry.space_group_name_H-M   'P 1'
#
loop_
_entity.id
_entity.type
_entity.pdbx_description
1 polymer ?
#
loop_
_entity_poly.entity_id
_entity_poly.type
_entity_poly.pdbx_seq_one_letter_code
_entity_poly.pdbx_strand_id
1 'polypeptide(L)'
;MKTHYETLGISKEASAERIKRSYRTLVKIYHPDKFASGSEAQAEAEKQMRDINVAYAVLSKPLSRASYDAKLSELSFRHPEAEPEHCAKCGKPTGYWHSLRNMALCPVCTR
;
A
#
# COMPACT_ATOMS: atom_id res chain seq x y z
N MET A 1 -4.51 3.09 3.39
CA MET A 1 -4.46 1.62 3.58
C MET A 1 -3.16 1.32 4.29
N LYS A 2 -3.15 0.78 5.51
CA LYS A 2 -1.89 0.51 6.23
C LYS A 2 -1.20 -0.69 5.61
N THR A 3 0.08 -0.55 5.29
CA THR A 3 0.91 -1.64 4.79
C THR A 3 1.42 -2.53 5.92
N HIS A 4 1.82 -3.76 5.62
CA HIS A 4 2.43 -4.66 6.62
C HIS A 4 3.73 -4.08 7.21
N TYR A 5 4.44 -3.26 6.45
CA TYR A 5 5.64 -2.55 6.90
C TYR A 5 5.31 -1.48 7.94
N GLU A 6 4.23 -0.71 7.72
CA GLU A 6 3.74 0.29 8.67
C GLU A 6 3.22 -0.34 9.96
N THR A 7 2.53 -1.49 9.88
CA THR A 7 2.09 -2.26 11.08
C THR A 7 3.27 -2.66 11.95
N LEU A 8 4.41 -3.00 11.35
CA LEU A 8 5.64 -3.36 12.07
C LEU A 8 6.53 -2.15 12.40
N GLY A 9 6.15 -0.94 11.97
CA GLY A 9 6.94 0.29 12.19
C GLY A 9 8.31 0.28 11.50
N ILE A 10 8.41 -0.37 10.34
CA ILE A 10 9.66 -0.51 9.58
C ILE A 10 9.53 0.01 8.15
N SER A 11 10.67 0.34 7.54
CA SER A 11 10.73 0.68 6.12
C SER A 11 10.52 -0.55 5.24
N LYS A 12 9.98 -0.36 4.03
CA LYS A 12 9.90 -1.38 2.97
C LYS A 12 11.26 -1.99 2.61
N GLU A 13 12.34 -1.23 2.83
CA GLU A 13 13.73 -1.62 2.56
C GLU A 13 14.37 -2.39 3.73
N ALA A 14 13.62 -2.65 4.81
CA ALA A 14 14.15 -3.35 5.97
C ALA A 14 14.58 -4.79 5.63
N SER A 15 15.72 -5.20 6.20
CA SER A 15 16.22 -6.57 6.12
C SER A 15 15.34 -7.54 6.93
N ALA A 16 15.42 -8.83 6.61
CA ALA A 16 14.70 -9.88 7.33
C ALA A 16 15.02 -9.89 8.83
N GLU A 17 16.27 -9.57 9.20
CA GLU A 17 16.69 -9.45 10.60
C GLU A 17 15.96 -8.31 11.31
N ARG A 18 15.79 -7.16 10.65
CA ARG A 18 15.09 -6.00 11.19
C ARG A 18 13.60 -6.28 11.35
N ILE A 19 12.98 -6.98 10.39
CA ILE A 19 11.60 -7.48 10.49
C ILE A 19 11.44 -8.36 11.74
N LYS A 20 12.32 -9.35 11.91
CA LYS A 20 12.29 -10.28 13.06
C LYS A 20 12.53 -9.56 14.39
N ARG A 21 13.42 -8.57 14.42
CA ARG A 21 13.70 -7.76 15.61
C ARG A 21 12.47 -6.92 15.99
N SER A 22 11.89 -6.18 15.06
CA SER A 22 10.68 -5.38 15.33
C SER A 22 9.51 -6.24 15.79
N TYR A 23 9.28 -7.39 15.15
CA TYR A 23 8.25 -8.34 15.59
C TYR A 23 8.42 -8.73 17.07
N ARG A 24 9.62 -9.15 17.47
CA ARG A 24 9.91 -9.53 18.86
C ARG A 24 9.69 -8.37 19.84
N THR A 25 10.04 -7.15 19.45
CA THR A 25 9.82 -5.96 20.27
C THR A 25 8.33 -5.67 20.44
N LEU A 26 7.57 -5.69 19.35
CA LEU A 26 6.13 -5.41 19.36
C LEU A 26 5.34 -6.48 20.14
N VAL A 27 5.69 -7.75 19.99
CA VAL A 27 5.09 -8.84 20.77
C VAL A 27 5.27 -8.61 22.26
N LYS A 28 6.45 -8.18 22.72
CA LYS A 28 6.69 -7.86 24.14
C LYS A 28 5.92 -6.64 24.64
N ILE A 29 5.57 -5.72 23.74
CA ILE A 29 4.81 -4.50 24.08
C ILE A 29 3.32 -4.84 24.20
N TYR A 30 2.79 -5.55 23.20
CA TYR A 30 1.37 -5.87 23.05
C TYR A 30 0.99 -7.27 23.58
N HIS A 31 1.83 -7.92 24.39
CA HIS A 31 1.52 -9.23 24.92
C HIS A 31 0.30 -9.16 25.84
N PRO A 32 -0.75 -9.99 25.65
CA PRO A 32 -1.98 -9.90 26.43
C PRO A 32 -1.77 -10.09 27.95
N ASP A 33 -0.74 -10.86 28.33
CA ASP A 33 -0.32 -11.06 29.74
C ASP A 33 0.04 -9.76 30.49
N LYS A 34 0.46 -8.72 29.76
CA LYS A 34 0.80 -7.42 30.37
C LYS A 34 -0.42 -6.56 30.69
N PHE A 35 -1.60 -6.97 30.24
CA PHE A 35 -2.84 -6.22 30.41
C PHE A 35 -3.76 -6.98 31.36
N ALA A 36 -4.53 -6.24 32.14
CA ALA A 36 -5.49 -6.84 33.05
C ALA A 36 -6.59 -7.59 32.26
N SER A 37 -6.88 -8.81 32.68
CA SER A 37 -7.92 -9.65 32.07
C SER A 37 -9.28 -8.94 32.06
N GLY A 38 -9.90 -8.82 30.89
CA GLY A 38 -11.19 -8.16 30.69
C GLY A 38 -11.12 -6.64 30.51
N SER A 39 -9.93 -6.04 30.43
CA SER A 39 -9.77 -4.62 30.12
C SER A 39 -9.87 -4.33 28.63
N GLU A 40 -10.33 -3.14 28.26
CA GLU A 40 -10.31 -2.66 26.87
C GLU A 40 -8.89 -2.69 26.28
N ALA A 41 -7.88 -2.42 27.13
CA ALA A 41 -6.48 -2.49 26.76
C ALA A 41 -6.03 -3.89 26.33
N GLN A 42 -6.57 -4.95 26.94
CA GLN A 42 -6.32 -6.33 26.49
C GLN A 42 -6.93 -6.58 25.12
N ALA A 43 -8.17 -6.16 24.89
CA ALA A 43 -8.84 -6.32 23.60
C ALA A 43 -8.11 -5.57 22.48
N GLU A 44 -7.59 -4.37 22.78
CA GLU A 44 -6.79 -3.59 21.83
C GLU A 44 -5.41 -4.23 21.59
N ALA A 45 -4.74 -4.71 22.64
CA ALA A 45 -3.49 -5.44 22.52
C ALA A 45 -3.63 -6.71 21.68
N GLU A 46 -4.71 -7.48 21.84
CA GLU A 46 -5.01 -8.63 21.00
C GLU A 46 -5.22 -8.24 19.53
N LYS A 47 -5.95 -7.16 19.28
CA LYS A 47 -6.18 -6.67 17.92
C LYS A 47 -4.85 -6.28 17.25
N GLN A 48 -4.02 -5.51 17.94
CA GLN A 48 -2.70 -5.13 17.44
C GLN A 48 -1.81 -6.36 17.22
N MET A 49 -1.81 -7.30 18.16
CA MET A 49 -1.04 -8.55 18.06
C MET A 49 -1.47 -9.38 16.85
N ARG A 50 -2.77 -9.47 16.56
CA ARG A 50 -3.28 -10.13 15.34
C ARG A 50 -2.72 -9.47 14.09
N ASP A 51 -2.76 -8.14 14.00
CA ASP A 51 -2.23 -7.40 12.85
C ASP A 51 -0.72 -7.58 12.67
N ILE A 52 0.04 -7.56 13.77
CA ILE A 52 1.49 -7.80 13.81
C ILE A 52 1.83 -9.21 13.31
N ASN A 53 1.07 -10.23 13.76
CA ASN A 53 1.27 -11.61 13.34
C ASN A 53 1.00 -11.80 11.84
N VAL A 54 -0.07 -11.21 11.31
CA VAL A 54 -0.38 -11.24 9.87
C VAL A 54 0.72 -10.57 9.06
N ALA A 55 1.15 -9.38 9.46
CA ALA A 55 2.24 -8.66 8.80
C ALA A 55 3.54 -9.48 8.79
N TYR A 56 3.91 -10.08 9.92
CA TYR A 56 5.09 -10.92 10.02
C TYR A 56 4.97 -12.20 9.18
N ALA A 57 3.81 -12.86 9.13
CA ALA A 57 3.61 -14.08 8.34
C ALA A 57 3.85 -13.85 6.84
N VAL A 58 3.47 -12.68 6.32
CA VAL A 58 3.69 -12.28 4.93
C VAL A 58 5.15 -11.87 4.70
N LEU A 59 5.71 -11.02 5.57
CA LEU A 59 7.04 -10.43 5.37
C LEU A 59 8.21 -11.36 5.75
N SER A 60 7.97 -12.36 6.60
CA SER A 60 9.00 -13.32 7.04
C SER A 60 9.42 -14.29 5.94
N LYS A 61 8.56 -14.55 4.94
CA LYS A 61 8.85 -15.48 3.85
C LYS A 61 9.27 -14.69 2.60
N PRO A 62 10.42 -15.00 1.98
CA PRO A 62 10.91 -14.23 0.83
C PRO A 62 9.94 -14.27 -0.35
N LEU A 63 9.33 -15.43 -0.64
CA LEU A 63 8.36 -15.57 -1.72
C LEU A 63 7.08 -14.76 -1.45
N SER A 64 6.53 -14.86 -0.24
CA SER A 64 5.31 -14.11 0.13
C SER A 64 5.56 -12.61 0.15
N ARG A 65 6.74 -12.17 0.59
CA ARG A 65 7.17 -10.77 0.52
C ARG A 65 7.25 -10.28 -0.93
N ALA A 66 7.88 -11.05 -1.81
CA ALA A 66 7.98 -10.68 -3.23
C ALA A 66 6.59 -10.56 -3.89
N SER A 67 5.67 -11.49 -3.62
CA SER A 67 4.29 -11.39 -4.13
C SER A 67 3.54 -10.19 -3.55
N TYR A 68 3.77 -9.84 -2.28
CA TYR A 68 3.18 -8.67 -1.65
C TYR A 68 3.72 -7.37 -2.25
N ASP A 69 5.05 -7.27 -2.43
CA ASP A 69 5.71 -6.12 -3.03
C ASP A 69 5.28 -5.93 -4.50
N ALA A 70 5.11 -7.02 -5.26
CA ALA A 70 4.58 -6.99 -6.61
C ALA A 70 3.14 -6.42 -6.68
N LYS A 71 2.26 -6.84 -5.76
CA LYS A 71 0.89 -6.28 -5.66
C LYS A 71 0.89 -4.81 -5.25
N LEU A 72 1.78 -4.43 -4.32
CA LEU A 72 1.95 -3.04 -3.90
C LEU A 72 2.39 -2.14 -5.06
N SER A 73 3.32 -2.65 -5.86
CA SER A 73 3.76 -2.02 -7.10
C SER A 73 2.58 -1.87 -8.07
N GLU A 74 1.82 -2.92 -8.34
CA GLU A 74 0.64 -2.89 -9.22
C GLU A 74 -0.43 -1.89 -8.74
N LEU A 75 -0.68 -1.82 -7.43
CA LEU A 75 -1.58 -0.82 -6.83
C LEU A 75 -1.07 0.61 -7.01
N SER A 76 0.25 0.83 -7.00
CA SER A 76 0.87 2.13 -7.27
C SER A 76 0.91 2.50 -8.75
N PHE A 77 0.89 1.49 -9.65
CA PHE A 77 0.79 1.64 -11.10
C PHE A 77 -0.65 1.71 -11.61
N ARG A 78 -1.65 1.69 -10.72
CA ARG A 78 -2.97 2.18 -11.09
C ARG A 78 -2.83 3.67 -11.35
N HIS A 79 -2.51 3.98 -12.61
CA HIS A 79 -2.57 5.31 -13.17
C HIS A 79 -3.84 5.95 -12.64
N PRO A 80 -3.80 7.16 -12.02
CA PRO A 80 -4.98 7.99 -12.06
C PRO A 80 -5.37 8.05 -13.52
N GLU A 81 -6.62 7.72 -13.81
CA GLU A 81 -7.20 7.69 -15.14
C GLU A 81 -6.61 8.85 -15.94
N ALA A 82 -5.82 8.51 -16.95
CA ALA A 82 -5.36 9.48 -17.92
C ALA A 82 -6.58 9.87 -18.76
N GLU A 83 -7.47 10.67 -18.19
CA GLU A 83 -8.42 11.44 -18.95
C GLU A 83 -7.93 12.90 -18.94
N PRO A 84 -7.13 13.34 -19.93
CA PRO A 84 -7.38 14.67 -20.43
C PRO A 84 -8.71 14.57 -21.19
N GLU A 85 -9.82 14.49 -20.47
CA GLU A 85 -11.16 14.70 -21.04
C GLU A 85 -11.20 16.07 -21.73
N HIS A 86 -10.26 16.97 -21.40
CA HIS A 86 -10.09 18.29 -21.94
C HIS A 86 -8.69 18.54 -22.52
N CYS A 87 -8.62 19.24 -23.66
CA CYS A 87 -7.37 19.61 -24.32
C CYS A 87 -6.50 20.52 -23.43
N ALA A 88 -5.25 20.16 -23.17
CA ALA A 88 -4.33 20.95 -22.33
C ALA A 88 -4.09 22.40 -22.81
N LYS A 89 -4.36 22.72 -24.08
CA LYS A 89 -4.19 24.07 -24.65
C LYS A 89 -5.41 24.98 -24.45
N CYS A 90 -6.62 24.44 -24.43
CA CYS A 90 -7.85 25.24 -24.42
C CYS A 90 -8.93 24.79 -23.43
N GLY A 91 -8.69 23.69 -22.70
CA GLY A 91 -9.61 23.16 -21.69
C GLY A 91 -10.95 22.66 -22.24
N LYS A 92 -11.11 22.45 -23.56
CA LYS A 92 -12.35 21.94 -24.16
C LYS A 92 -12.35 20.42 -24.31
N PRO A 93 -13.52 19.76 -24.23
CA PRO A 93 -13.59 18.32 -24.24
C PRO A 93 -13.05 17.73 -25.56
N THR A 94 -12.15 16.77 -25.50
CA THR A 94 -11.58 16.13 -26.71
C THR A 94 -12.54 15.07 -27.22
N GLY A 95 -13.30 15.37 -28.28
CA GLY A 95 -14.32 14.47 -28.81
C GLY A 95 -13.82 13.36 -29.77
N TYR A 96 -12.51 13.24 -30.05
CA TYR A 96 -12.03 12.24 -31.00
C TYR A 96 -10.60 11.76 -30.70
N TRP A 97 -10.46 10.44 -30.54
CA TRP A 97 -9.19 9.75 -30.36
C TRP A 97 -8.64 9.33 -31.73
N HIS A 98 -7.45 9.81 -32.09
CA HIS A 98 -6.86 9.52 -33.40
C HIS A 98 -5.87 8.34 -33.30
N SER A 99 -6.36 7.13 -33.56
CA SER A 99 -5.65 5.87 -33.30
C SER A 99 -4.28 5.75 -33.98
N LEU A 100 -4.08 6.41 -35.14
CA LEU A 100 -2.81 6.36 -35.88
C LEU A 100 -1.66 7.17 -35.26
N ARG A 101 -1.96 8.11 -34.35
CA ARG A 101 -0.95 9.02 -33.77
C ARG A 101 -0.88 8.93 -32.25
N ASN A 102 -1.65 8.02 -31.65
CA ASN A 102 -1.77 7.79 -30.22
C ASN A 102 -1.92 9.10 -29.41
N MET A 103 -2.74 10.04 -29.92
CA MET A 103 -2.89 11.38 -29.36
C MET A 103 -4.32 11.90 -29.51
N ALA A 104 -4.83 12.57 -28.47
CA ALA A 104 -6.11 13.28 -28.51
C ALA A 104 -5.97 14.56 -29.36
N LEU A 105 -6.75 14.65 -30.45
CA LEU A 105 -6.77 15.83 -31.30
C LEU A 105 -7.95 16.71 -30.90
N CYS A 106 -7.67 17.95 -30.50
CA CYS A 106 -8.71 18.94 -30.26
C CYS A 106 -9.14 19.56 -31.60
N PRO A 107 -10.40 19.42 -32.04
CA PRO A 107 -10.85 19.97 -33.33
C PRO A 107 -10.76 21.52 -33.38
N VAL A 108 -10.62 22.18 -32.23
CA VAL A 108 -10.49 23.65 -32.12
C VAL A 108 -9.03 24.11 -32.20
N CYS A 109 -8.07 23.33 -31.69
CA CYS A 109 -6.67 23.71 -31.63
C CYS A 109 -5.79 23.10 -32.73
N THR A 110 -6.34 22.17 -33.51
CA THR A 110 -5.66 21.55 -34.66
C THR A 110 -5.89 22.34 -35.96
N ARG A 111 -6.32 23.61 -35.84
CA ARG A 111 -6.34 24.62 -36.90
C ARG A 111 -5.16 25.56 -36.77
#